data_AF-D3AWF0-F1
#
_entry.id   AF-D3AWF0-F1
#
_cell.length_a   1.000
_cell.length_b   1.000
_cell.length_c   1.000
_cell.angle_alpha   90.00
_cell.angle_beta   90.00
_cell.angle_gamma   90.00
#
_symmetry.space_group_name_H-M   'P 1'
#
loop_
_entity.id
_entity.type
_entity.pdbx_description
1 polymer ?
#
loop_
_entity_poly.entity_id
_entity_poly.type
_entity_poly.pdbx_seq_one_letter_code
_entity_poly.pdbx_strand_id
1 'polypeptide(L)'
;MKKFGLFLLALLVCSFLVESIQGDKEADRKREEEERRIRCQCCRDTAVAFKKLSKKKNLPWGESQIAQTLVAAYSLEKDPFTRDTCIYVTKTFGHYFVVECFQKEKLPEEVCAGLGYCK
;
A
#
# COMPACT_ATOMS: atom_id res chain seq x y z
N MET A 1 -23.77 -42.73 39.20
CA MET A 1 -23.08 -41.43 39.11
C MET A 1 -22.28 -41.35 37.80
N LYS A 2 -22.93 -41.20 36.62
CA LYS A 2 -22.25 -41.18 35.31
C LYS A 2 -22.58 -39.94 34.42
N LYS A 3 -23.32 -38.95 34.94
CA LYS A 3 -23.75 -37.77 34.16
C LYS A 3 -22.92 -36.49 34.38
N PHE A 4 -21.97 -36.47 35.32
CA PHE A 4 -21.21 -35.26 35.66
C PHE A 4 -19.99 -34.99 34.76
N GLY A 5 -19.52 -35.95 33.95
CA GLY A 5 -18.33 -35.79 33.11
C GLY A 5 -18.57 -35.08 31.76
N LEU A 6 -19.81 -35.06 31.26
CA LEU A 6 -20.14 -34.47 29.94
C LEU A 6 -20.26 -32.94 29.98
N PHE A 7 -20.49 -32.34 31.15
CA PHE A 7 -20.64 -30.89 31.28
C PHE A 7 -19.30 -30.14 31.28
N LEU A 8 -18.23 -30.77 31.80
CA LEU A 8 -16.87 -30.19 31.84
C LEU A 8 -16.19 -30.17 30.46
N LEU A 9 -16.47 -31.15 29.60
CA LEU A 9 -15.94 -31.20 28.23
C LEU A 9 -16.51 -30.11 27.32
N ALA A 10 -17.79 -29.75 27.50
CA ALA A 10 -18.42 -28.69 26.70
C ALA A 10 -17.82 -27.30 26.97
N LEU A 11 -17.42 -27.02 28.22
CA LEU A 11 -16.81 -25.73 28.61
C LEU A 11 -15.41 -25.53 28.00
N LEU A 12 -14.60 -26.59 27.88
CA LEU A 12 -13.25 -26.51 27.29
C LEU A 12 -13.28 -26.26 25.76
N VAL A 13 -14.28 -26.80 25.06
CA VAL A 13 -14.43 -26.61 23.61
C VAL A 13 -14.89 -25.19 23.27
N CYS A 14 -15.68 -24.55 24.13
CA CYS A 14 -16.09 -23.15 23.95
C CYS A 14 -14.92 -22.17 24.09
N SER A 15 -13.96 -22.42 24.98
CA SER A 15 -12.76 -21.58 25.14
C SER A 15 -11.88 -21.60 23.90
N PHE A 16 -11.71 -22.78 23.29
CA PHE A 16 -10.83 -22.97 22.12
C PHE A 16 -11.38 -22.32 20.84
N LEU A 17 -12.71 -22.31 20.67
CA LEU A 17 -13.38 -21.65 19.54
C LEU A 17 -13.26 -20.11 19.58
N VAL A 18 -13.22 -19.50 20.77
CA VAL A 18 -13.14 -18.04 20.93
C VAL A 18 -11.71 -17.53 20.68
N GLU A 19 -10.67 -18.26 21.10
CA GLU A 19 -9.27 -17.90 20.83
C GLU A 19 -8.93 -17.93 19.33
N SER A 20 -9.50 -18.89 18.59
CA SER A 20 -9.29 -18.98 17.14
C SER A 20 -9.87 -17.77 16.39
N ILE A 21 -11.07 -17.29 16.78
CA ILE A 21 -11.72 -16.13 16.14
C ILE A 21 -11.00 -14.80 16.44
N GLN A 22 -10.36 -14.67 17.60
CA GLN A 22 -9.59 -13.47 17.92
C GLN A 22 -8.25 -13.41 17.18
N GLY A 23 -7.59 -14.55 16.99
CA GLY A 23 -6.34 -14.64 16.20
C GLY A 23 -6.53 -14.23 14.74
N ASP A 24 -7.62 -14.68 14.10
CA ASP A 24 -7.93 -14.36 12.71
C ASP A 24 -8.15 -12.84 12.50
N LYS A 25 -8.88 -12.18 13.41
CA LYS A 25 -9.12 -10.74 13.34
C LYS A 25 -7.86 -9.89 13.48
N GLU A 26 -6.89 -10.34 14.29
CA GLU A 26 -5.64 -9.60 14.47
C GLU A 26 -4.69 -9.78 13.27
N ALA A 27 -4.67 -10.98 12.68
CA ALA A 27 -3.93 -11.24 11.44
C ALA A 27 -4.45 -10.37 10.29
N ASP A 28 -5.77 -10.28 10.13
CA ASP A 28 -6.41 -9.43 9.12
C ASP A 28 -6.08 -7.95 9.34
N ARG A 29 -6.19 -7.45 10.58
CA ARG A 29 -5.86 -6.06 10.91
C ARG A 29 -4.41 -5.72 10.56
N LYS A 30 -3.45 -6.60 10.89
CA LYS A 30 -2.03 -6.40 10.57
C LYS A 30 -1.80 -6.33 9.06
N ARG A 31 -2.48 -7.19 8.30
CA ARG A 31 -2.41 -7.19 6.83
C ARG A 31 -2.97 -5.90 6.25
N GLU A 32 -4.16 -5.46 6.68
CA GLU A 32 -4.78 -4.23 6.18
C GLU A 32 -3.91 -2.99 6.46
N GLU A 33 -3.28 -2.94 7.62
CA GLU A 33 -2.36 -1.86 7.99
C GLU A 33 -1.10 -1.87 7.12
N GLU A 34 -0.51 -3.04 6.89
CA GLU A 34 0.64 -3.18 6.00
C GLU A 34 0.29 -2.83 4.54
N GLU A 35 -0.86 -3.30 4.04
CA GLU A 35 -1.34 -2.93 2.69
C GLU A 35 -1.56 -1.43 2.56
N ARG A 36 -2.08 -0.76 3.61
CA ARG A 36 -2.20 0.71 3.64
C ARG A 36 -0.83 1.37 3.61
N ARG A 37 0.14 0.86 4.38
CA ARG A 37 1.50 1.38 4.41
C ARG A 37 2.17 1.27 3.05
N ILE A 38 2.06 0.12 2.39
CA ILE A 38 2.59 -0.13 1.04
C ILE A 38 1.96 0.82 0.03
N ARG A 39 0.63 0.98 0.07
CA ARG A 39 -0.10 1.96 -0.78
C ARG A 39 0.44 3.38 -0.61
N CYS A 40 0.58 3.86 0.62
CA CYS A 40 1.16 5.19 0.89
C CYS A 40 2.61 5.28 0.41
N GLN A 41 3.41 4.24 0.63
CA GLN A 41 4.82 4.20 0.21
C GLN A 41 4.96 4.29 -1.31
N CYS A 42 4.25 3.45 -2.06
CA CYS A 42 4.22 3.48 -3.52
C CYS A 42 3.82 4.86 -4.06
N CYS A 43 2.81 5.51 -3.46
CA CYS A 43 2.41 6.86 -3.83
C CYS A 43 3.53 7.87 -3.63
N ARG A 44 4.14 7.90 -2.43
CA ARG A 44 5.20 8.87 -2.11
C ARG A 44 6.41 8.68 -3.00
N ASP A 45 6.88 7.45 -3.18
CA ASP A 45 8.06 7.18 -3.99
C ASP A 45 7.85 7.57 -5.45
N THR A 46 6.67 7.26 -6.00
CA THR A 46 6.28 7.68 -7.35
C THR A 46 6.26 9.21 -7.45
N ALA A 47 5.55 9.89 -6.56
CA ALA A 47 5.43 11.34 -6.54
C ALA A 47 6.79 12.05 -6.39
N VAL A 48 7.67 11.53 -5.53
CA VAL A 48 9.05 12.01 -5.35
C VAL A 48 9.85 11.81 -6.63
N ALA A 49 9.73 10.66 -7.28
CA ALA A 49 10.45 10.38 -8.52
C ALA A 49 10.02 11.31 -9.64
N PHE A 50 8.72 11.52 -9.86
CA PHE A 50 8.21 12.51 -10.82
C PHE A 50 8.71 13.92 -10.48
N LYS A 51 8.63 14.36 -9.21
CA LYS A 51 9.14 15.68 -8.78
C LYS A 51 10.63 15.84 -9.09
N LYS A 52 11.46 14.84 -8.76
CA LYS A 52 12.92 14.89 -8.96
C LYS A 52 13.32 14.82 -10.44
N LEU A 53 12.70 13.92 -11.19
CA LEU A 53 13.01 13.71 -12.62
C LEU A 53 12.54 14.89 -13.47
N SER A 54 11.41 15.52 -13.13
CA SER A 54 10.98 16.77 -13.74
C SER A 54 11.87 17.97 -13.35
N LYS A 55 12.40 18.03 -12.11
CA LYS A 55 13.35 19.08 -11.68
C LYS A 55 14.75 18.94 -12.27
N LYS A 56 15.19 17.77 -12.73
CA LYS A 56 16.57 17.49 -13.17
C LYS A 56 16.96 18.14 -14.53
N LYS A 57 16.33 19.27 -14.89
CA LYS A 57 16.55 20.14 -16.06
C LYS A 57 15.87 19.64 -17.33
N ASN A 58 15.30 20.55 -18.14
CA ASN A 58 15.22 20.56 -19.62
C ASN A 58 15.24 19.21 -20.38
N LEU A 59 14.70 18.16 -19.79
CA LEU A 59 14.79 16.81 -20.30
C LEU A 59 13.59 16.65 -21.24
N PRO A 60 13.79 16.18 -22.49
CA PRO A 60 12.71 15.88 -23.44
C PRO A 60 11.82 14.71 -23.00
N TRP A 61 11.89 14.33 -21.72
CA TRP A 61 11.20 13.20 -21.14
C TRP A 61 9.76 13.64 -20.91
N GLY A 62 8.91 13.34 -21.88
CA GLY A 62 7.47 13.33 -21.64
C GLY A 62 7.18 12.43 -20.45
N GLU A 63 6.12 12.74 -19.71
CA GLU A 63 5.56 11.95 -18.60
C GLU A 63 5.66 10.42 -18.84
N SER A 64 5.41 10.00 -20.08
CA SER A 64 5.53 8.62 -20.56
C SER A 64 6.89 7.96 -20.27
N GLN A 65 8.02 8.65 -20.46
CA GLN A 65 9.36 8.07 -20.21
C GLN A 65 9.66 7.91 -18.72
N ILE A 66 9.21 8.87 -17.89
CA ILE A 66 9.31 8.76 -16.44
C ILE A 66 8.48 7.57 -15.95
N ALA A 67 7.23 7.45 -16.42
CA ALA A 67 6.35 6.34 -16.10
C ALA A 67 6.95 4.99 -16.51
N GLN A 68 7.50 4.87 -17.73
CA GLN A 68 8.15 3.65 -18.21
C GLN A 68 9.34 3.24 -17.34
N THR A 69 10.18 4.21 -16.96
CA THR A 69 11.35 3.97 -16.10
C THR A 69 10.93 3.46 -14.73
N LEU A 70 9.90 4.08 -14.14
CA LEU A 70 9.36 3.67 -12.85
C LEU A 70 8.70 2.29 -12.92
N VAL A 71 7.91 2.01 -13.95
CA VAL A 71 7.32 0.68 -14.16
C VAL A 71 8.40 -0.39 -14.30
N ALA A 72 9.47 -0.13 -15.04
CA ALA A 72 10.60 -1.06 -15.14
C ALA A 72 11.28 -1.30 -13.79
N ALA A 73 11.48 -0.25 -12.98
CA ALA A 73 12.05 -0.36 -11.65
C ALA A 73 11.14 -1.16 -10.69
N TYR A 74 9.84 -0.84 -10.64
CA TYR A 74 8.87 -1.55 -9.80
C TYR A 74 8.65 -2.99 -10.24
N SER A 75 8.86 -3.33 -11.52
CA SER A 75 8.76 -4.72 -12.00
C SER A 75 9.80 -5.66 -11.38
N LEU A 76 10.88 -5.11 -10.80
CA LEU A 76 11.90 -5.88 -10.08
C LEU A 76 11.51 -6.18 -8.63
N GLU A 77 10.42 -5.60 -8.13
CA GLU A 77 9.92 -5.87 -6.79
C GLU A 77 9.45 -7.33 -6.66
N LYS A 78 9.87 -7.98 -5.57
CA LYS A 78 9.60 -9.39 -5.30
C LYS A 78 8.20 -9.58 -4.75
N ASP A 79 7.74 -8.65 -3.91
CA ASP A 79 6.38 -8.69 -3.36
C ASP A 79 5.36 -8.32 -4.45
N PRO A 80 4.46 -9.24 -4.86
CA PRO A 80 3.51 -8.97 -5.93
C PRO A 80 2.58 -7.81 -5.62
N PHE A 81 2.14 -7.68 -4.37
CA PHE A 81 1.21 -6.61 -3.98
C PHE A 81 1.86 -5.24 -4.10
N THR A 82 3.09 -5.09 -3.61
CA THR A 82 3.89 -3.86 -3.73
C THR A 82 4.17 -3.54 -5.19
N ARG A 83 4.63 -4.52 -5.98
CA ARG A 83 4.88 -4.36 -7.42
C ARG A 83 3.64 -3.82 -8.14
N ASP A 84 2.52 -4.51 -8.00
CA ASP A 84 1.31 -4.22 -8.74
C ASP A 84 0.72 -2.87 -8.28
N THR A 85 0.76 -2.59 -6.98
CA THR A 85 0.34 -1.30 -6.41
C THR A 85 1.19 -0.14 -6.93
N CYS A 86 2.51 -0.25 -6.91
CA CYS A 86 3.41 0.80 -7.37
C CYS A 86 3.30 1.04 -8.89
N ILE A 87 3.17 -0.03 -9.68
CA ILE A 87 2.92 0.07 -11.13
C ILE A 87 1.57 0.73 -11.41
N TYR A 88 0.52 0.34 -10.70
CA TYR A 88 -0.81 0.94 -10.84
C TYR A 88 -0.75 2.44 -10.54
N VAL A 89 -0.16 2.82 -9.40
CA VAL A 89 -0.04 4.23 -9.01
C VAL A 89 0.71 5.05 -10.05
N THR A 90 1.81 4.50 -10.59
CA THR A 90 2.61 5.15 -11.64
C THR A 90 1.81 5.40 -12.91
N LYS A 91 1.06 4.38 -13.37
CA LYS A 91 0.28 4.47 -14.62
C LYS A 91 -0.95 5.36 -14.48
N THR A 92 -1.63 5.30 -13.33
CA THR A 92 -2.88 6.02 -13.11
C THR A 92 -2.65 7.48 -12.76
N PHE A 93 -1.62 7.80 -11.96
CA PHE A 93 -1.42 9.14 -11.41
C PHE A 93 -0.16 9.85 -11.89
N GLY A 94 0.58 9.29 -12.86
CA GLY A 94 1.80 9.91 -13.40
C GLY A 94 1.63 11.37 -13.79
N HIS A 95 0.63 11.68 -14.64
CA HIS A 95 0.30 13.05 -15.04
C HIS A 95 -0.01 13.95 -13.85
N TYR A 96 -0.80 13.44 -12.92
CA TYR A 96 -1.21 14.18 -11.73
C TYR A 96 0.00 14.55 -10.87
N PHE A 97 0.97 13.65 -10.71
CA PHE A 97 2.22 13.96 -9.99
C PHE A 97 3.09 14.98 -10.72
N VAL A 98 3.11 15.01 -12.05
CA VAL A 98 3.78 16.08 -12.81
C VAL A 98 3.12 17.43 -12.53
N VAL A 99 1.80 17.51 -12.57
CA VAL A 99 1.09 18.77 -12.33
C VAL A 99 1.23 19.20 -10.86
N GLU A 100 0.89 18.34 -9.92
CA GLU A 100 0.81 18.73 -8.50
C GLU A 100 2.18 18.84 -7.85
N CYS A 101 3.08 17.87 -8.05
CA CYS A 101 4.37 17.85 -7.36
C CYS A 101 5.41 18.73 -8.05
N PHE A 102 5.35 18.85 -9.39
CA PHE A 102 6.32 19.63 -10.16
C PHE A 102 5.80 21.02 -10.54
N GLN A 103 4.65 21.17 -11.20
CA GLN A 103 4.17 22.50 -11.62
C GLN A 103 3.63 23.34 -10.46
N LYS A 104 2.90 22.72 -9.53
CA LYS A 104 2.35 23.39 -8.34
C LYS A 104 3.24 23.28 -7.10
N GLU A 105 4.40 22.65 -7.24
CA GLU A 105 5.42 22.44 -6.19
C GLU A 105 4.95 21.78 -4.88
N LYS A 106 3.76 21.15 -4.87
CA LYS A 106 3.21 20.51 -3.66
C LYS A 106 4.14 19.43 -3.12
N LEU A 107 4.05 19.18 -1.81
CA LEU A 107 4.82 18.09 -1.20
C LEU A 107 4.22 16.73 -1.62
N PRO A 108 5.04 15.75 -1.99
CA PRO A 108 4.58 14.39 -2.32
C PRO A 108 3.63 13.80 -1.27
N GLU A 109 3.89 14.07 0.01
CA GLU A 109 3.06 13.65 1.14
C GLU A 109 1.65 14.27 1.09
N GLU A 110 1.54 15.57 0.82
CA GLU A 110 0.26 16.27 0.69
C GLU A 110 -0.55 15.76 -0.50
N VAL A 111 0.13 15.50 -1.62
CA VAL A 111 -0.51 14.97 -2.82
C VAL A 111 -1.05 13.55 -2.57
N CYS A 112 -0.26 12.69 -1.90
CA CYS A 112 -0.67 11.34 -1.56
C CYS A 112 -1.75 11.28 -0.47
N ALA A 113 -1.77 12.23 0.47
CA ALA A 113 -2.87 12.40 1.41
C ALA A 113 -4.15 12.83 0.69
N GLY A 114 -4.05 13.77 -0.26
CA GLY A 114 -5.19 14.21 -1.09
C GLY A 114 -5.78 13.10 -1.96
N LEU A 115 -4.97 12.13 -2.37
CA LEU A 115 -5.42 10.92 -3.09
C LEU A 115 -5.94 9.81 -2.15
N GLY A 116 -5.86 9.99 -0.83
CA GLY A 116 -6.30 9.00 0.16
C GLY A 116 -5.37 7.79 0.33
N TYR A 117 -4.17 7.82 -0.26
CA TYR A 117 -3.17 6.75 -0.08
C TYR A 117 -2.50 6.84 1.28
N CYS A 118 -2.23 8.06 1.74
CA CYS A 118 -1.65 8.34 3.05
C CYS A 118 -2.71 8.97 3.98
N LYS A 119 -2.63 8.65 5.27
CA LYS A 119 -3.40 9.32 6.32
C LYS A 119 -2.50 10.27 7.09
#